data_AF-A0A8S1NZC0-F1
#
_entry.id   AF-A0A8S1NZC0-F1
#
_cell.length_a   1.000
_cell.length_b   1.000
_cell.length_c   1.000
_cell.angle_alpha   90.00
_cell.angle_beta   90.00
_cell.angle_gamma   90.00
#
_symmetry.space_group_name_H-M   'P 1'
#
loop_
_entity.id
_entity.type
_entity.pdbx_description
1 polymer ?
#
loop_
_entity_poly.entity_id
_entity_poly.type
_entity_poly.pdbx_seq_one_letter_code
_entity_poly.pdbx_strand_id
1 'polypeptide(L)'
;MDNFRCKYLTHENEEIIGFCLNQNCQNATLYCYECLTTTHQDHFNDCIRFPKIDQYMNEFIQVYNQSTKQFKKTYFSVVLKKLKKLWNKIQTNQKR
;
A
#
# COMPACT_ATOMS: atom_id res chain seq x y z
N MET A 1 -18.18 -1.17 -22.22
CA MET A 1 -17.65 -1.00 -20.84
C MET A 1 -17.67 -2.39 -20.22
N ASP A 2 -16.95 -3.35 -20.81
CA ASP A 2 -17.20 -4.79 -20.58
C ASP A 2 -16.04 -5.49 -19.86
N ASN A 3 -15.18 -4.72 -19.19
CA ASN A 3 -13.90 -5.20 -18.67
C ASN A 3 -13.94 -5.79 -17.25
N PHE A 4 -15.10 -5.91 -16.61
CA PHE A 4 -15.24 -6.41 -15.22
C PHE A 4 -16.10 -7.68 -15.12
N ARG A 5 -16.17 -8.45 -16.21
CA ARG A 5 -16.81 -9.76 -16.22
C ARG A 5 -15.74 -10.84 -16.30
N CYS A 6 -15.99 -11.93 -15.60
CA CYS A 6 -15.13 -13.10 -15.68
C CYS A 6 -15.08 -13.62 -17.12
N LYS A 7 -13.96 -14.20 -17.57
CA LYS A 7 -13.80 -14.67 -18.97
C LYS A 7 -13.74 -16.19 -19.09
N TYR A 8 -13.95 -16.90 -17.99
CA TYR A 8 -13.98 -18.35 -17.97
C TYR A 8 -15.33 -18.86 -18.50
N LEU A 9 -15.28 -19.86 -19.38
CA LEU A 9 -16.40 -20.37 -20.17
C LEU A 9 -17.63 -20.78 -19.35
N THR A 10 -17.46 -21.12 -18.07
CA THR A 10 -18.53 -21.57 -17.17
C THR A 10 -19.20 -20.45 -16.38
N HIS A 11 -18.58 -19.27 -16.29
CA HIS A 11 -19.10 -18.13 -15.51
C HIS A 11 -18.71 -16.78 -16.14
N GLU A 12 -18.77 -16.68 -17.47
CA GLU A 12 -18.32 -15.55 -18.30
C GLU A 12 -19.04 -14.19 -18.04
N ASN A 13 -20.08 -14.20 -17.21
CA ASN A 13 -20.85 -13.00 -16.87
C ASN A 13 -20.83 -12.67 -15.37
N GLU A 14 -20.10 -13.44 -14.57
CA GLU A 14 -19.97 -13.13 -13.15
C GLU A 14 -19.15 -11.86 -12.94
N GLU A 15 -19.56 -11.10 -11.94
CA GLU A 15 -18.84 -9.92 -11.48
C GLU A 15 -17.51 -10.34 -10.86
N ILE A 16 -16.44 -9.68 -11.31
CA ILE A 16 -15.14 -9.83 -10.67
C ILE A 16 -15.17 -9.15 -9.30
N ILE A 17 -14.70 -9.86 -8.27
CA ILE A 17 -14.77 -9.39 -6.88
C ILE A 17 -13.39 -9.11 -6.27
N GLY A 18 -12.30 -9.49 -6.95
CA GLY A 18 -10.96 -9.34 -6.40
C GLY A 18 -9.82 -9.82 -7.30
N PHE A 19 -8.63 -9.88 -6.69
CA PHE A 19 -7.40 -10.38 -7.28
C PHE A 19 -6.83 -11.59 -6.53
N CYS A 20 -6.35 -12.58 -7.26
CA CYS A 20 -5.43 -13.60 -6.77
C CYS A 20 -4.00 -13.03 -6.80
N LEU A 21 -3.33 -13.04 -5.65
CA LEU A 21 -1.95 -12.57 -5.47
C LEU A 21 -0.93 -13.71 -5.42
N ASN A 22 -1.37 -14.96 -5.57
CA ASN A 22 -0.48 -16.10 -5.60
C ASN A 22 0.38 -16.06 -6.87
N GLN A 23 1.70 -15.92 -6.70
CA GLN A 23 2.65 -15.83 -7.81
C GLN A 23 2.77 -17.13 -8.62
N ASN A 24 2.38 -18.26 -8.03
CA ASN A 24 2.38 -19.57 -8.68
C ASN A 24 1.03 -19.89 -9.35
N CYS A 25 0.04 -19.00 -9.25
CA CYS A 25 -1.25 -19.18 -9.91
C CYS A 25 -1.07 -19.02 -11.43
N GLN A 26 -1.31 -20.10 -12.17
CA GLN A 26 -1.27 -20.11 -13.63
C GLN A 26 -2.58 -19.61 -14.26
N ASN A 27 -3.60 -19.36 -13.43
CA ASN A 27 -4.92 -18.89 -13.82
C ASN A 27 -5.00 -17.36 -13.79
N ALA A 28 -6.11 -16.81 -14.32
CA ALA A 28 -6.33 -15.37 -14.35
C ALA A 28 -6.24 -14.76 -12.94
N THR A 29 -5.62 -13.58 -12.86
CA THR A 29 -5.47 -12.86 -11.59
C THR A 29 -6.77 -12.28 -11.09
N LEU A 30 -7.70 -11.91 -11.98
CA LEU A 30 -9.04 -11.45 -11.61
C LEU A 30 -9.96 -12.64 -11.40
N TYR A 31 -10.73 -12.62 -10.31
CA TYR A 31 -11.60 -13.74 -9.96
C TYR A 31 -13.01 -13.27 -9.53
N CYS A 32 -14.01 -14.11 -9.82
CA CYS A 32 -15.38 -14.00 -9.33
C CYS A 32 -15.65 -15.01 -8.20
N TYR A 33 -16.87 -15.07 -7.66
CA TYR A 33 -17.20 -16.03 -6.61
C TYR A 33 -16.97 -17.48 -7.04
N GLU A 34 -17.35 -17.84 -8.27
CA GLU A 34 -17.17 -19.21 -8.77
C GLU A 34 -15.69 -19.55 -9.01
N CYS A 35 -14.87 -18.61 -9.48
CA CYS A 35 -13.42 -18.81 -9.57
C CYS A 35 -12.81 -19.18 -8.21
N LEU A 36 -13.33 -18.62 -7.11
CA LEU A 36 -12.79 -18.83 -5.77
C LEU A 36 -13.01 -20.27 -5.28
N THR A 37 -14.15 -20.87 -5.64
CA THR A 37 -14.54 -22.23 -5.25
C THR A 37 -14.04 -23.30 -6.21
N THR A 38 -13.70 -22.93 -7.45
CA THR A 38 -13.25 -23.86 -8.49
C THR A 38 -11.75 -23.72 -8.79
N THR A 39 -11.37 -22.57 -9.35
CA THR A 39 -10.05 -22.31 -9.94
C THR A 39 -8.98 -21.98 -8.89
N HIS A 40 -9.38 -21.32 -7.80
CA HIS A 40 -8.50 -20.85 -6.73
C HIS A 40 -8.71 -21.57 -5.40
N GLN A 41 -9.40 -22.71 -5.39
CA GLN A 41 -9.75 -23.44 -4.17
C GLN A 41 -8.53 -23.76 -3.30
N ASP A 42 -7.41 -24.16 -3.93
CA ASP A 42 -6.19 -24.58 -3.25
C ASP A 42 -5.38 -23.41 -2.65
N HIS A 43 -5.69 -22.17 -3.05
CA HIS A 43 -4.96 -20.97 -2.62
C HIS A 43 -5.91 -19.79 -2.37
N PHE A 44 -7.10 -20.07 -1.86
CA PHE A 44 -8.13 -19.05 -1.61
C PHE A 44 -7.66 -17.94 -0.65
N ASN A 45 -6.70 -18.24 0.23
CA ASN A 45 -6.11 -17.26 1.16
C ASN A 45 -5.30 -16.17 0.43
N ASP A 46 -4.82 -16.46 -0.77
CA ASP A 46 -4.10 -15.50 -1.61
C ASP A 46 -5.04 -14.66 -2.48
N CYS A 47 -6.34 -14.92 -2.42
CA CYS A 47 -7.37 -14.21 -3.16
C CYS A 47 -7.96 -13.07 -2.31
N ILE A 48 -7.66 -11.82 -2.68
CA ILE A 48 -8.06 -10.63 -1.94
C ILE A 48 -9.16 -9.89 -2.69
N ARG A 49 -10.28 -9.63 -2.01
CA ARG A 49 -11.41 -8.87 -2.57
C ARG A 49 -11.14 -7.37 -2.62
N PHE A 50 -11.76 -6.66 -3.55
CA PHE A 50 -11.59 -5.21 -3.70
C PHE A 50 -11.83 -4.40 -2.42
N PRO A 51 -12.89 -4.64 -1.62
CA PRO A 51 -13.09 -3.89 -0.38
C PRO A 51 -11.94 -4.07 0.63
N LYS A 52 -11.27 -5.22 0.60
CA LYS A 52 -10.10 -5.47 1.47
C LYS A 52 -8.86 -4.76 0.96
N ILE A 53 -8.70 -4.64 -0.36
CA ILE A 53 -7.65 -3.83 -0.99
C ILE A 53 -7.84 -2.36 -0.63
N ASP A 54 -9.07 -1.84 -0.69
CA ASP A 54 -9.37 -0.46 -0.28
C ASP A 54 -8.99 -0.21 1.19
N GLN A 55 -9.27 -1.18 2.07
CA GLN A 55 -8.83 -1.11 3.47
C GLN A 55 -7.30 -1.04 3.59
N TYR A 56 -6.56 -1.91 2.89
CA TYR A 56 -5.09 -1.88 2.93
C TYR A 56 -4.52 -0.58 2.38
N MET A 57 -5.10 -0.04 1.30
CA MET A 57 -4.66 1.24 0.74
C MET A 57 -4.89 2.38 1.74
N ASN A 58 -6.03 2.40 2.43
CA ASN A 58 -6.31 3.38 3.47
C ASN A 58 -5.36 3.28 4.67
N GLU A 59 -5.11 2.07 5.16
CA GLU A 59 -4.14 1.81 6.24
C GLU A 59 -2.73 2.26 5.82
N PHE A 60 -2.31 1.93 4.60
CA PHE A 60 -1.02 2.35 4.06
C PHE A 60 -0.89 3.87 3.99
N ILE A 61 -1.92 4.57 3.50
CA ILE A 61 -1.95 6.04 3.44
C ILE A 61 -1.80 6.64 4.84
N GLN A 62 -2.48 6.09 5.84
CA GLN A 62 -2.37 6.55 7.23
C GLN A 62 -0.94 6.38 7.77
N VAL A 63 -0.35 5.20 7.61
CA VAL A 63 1.02 4.91 8.05
C VAL A 63 2.03 5.80 7.33
N TYR A 64 1.88 5.99 6.03
CA TYR A 64 2.73 6.87 5.22
C TYR A 64 2.68 8.32 5.71
N ASN A 65 1.47 8.85 5.96
CA ASN A 65 1.28 10.20 6.47
C ASN A 65 1.89 10.38 7.86
N GLN A 66 1.71 9.41 8.74
CA GLN A 66 2.30 9.43 10.09
C GLN A 66 3.83 9.40 10.01
N SER A 67 4.40 8.52 9.19
CA SER A 67 5.85 8.40 8.98
C SER A 67 6.44 9.68 8.42
N THR A 68 5.78 10.29 7.43
CA THR A 68 6.20 11.56 6.82
C THR A 68 6.17 12.71 7.83
N LYS A 69 5.13 12.79 8.67
CA LYS A 69 5.03 13.79 9.74
C LYS A 69 6.16 13.62 10.75
N GLN A 70 6.46 12.39 11.16
CA GLN A 70 7.53 12.08 12.10
C GLN A 70 8.92 12.39 11.51
N PHE A 71 9.13 12.07 10.23
CA PHE A 71 10.37 12.40 9.52
C PHE A 71 10.58 13.91 9.50
N LYS A 72 9.58 14.70 9.07
CA LYS A 72 9.67 16.17 9.06
C LYS A 72 10.02 16.73 10.44
N LYS A 73 9.32 16.28 11.50
CA LYS A 73 9.60 16.71 12.88
C LYS A 73 11.04 16.41 13.30
N THR A 74 11.52 15.20 12.99
CA THR A 74 12.88 14.76 13.32
C THR A 74 13.90 15.59 12.55
N TYR A 75 13.74 15.72 11.23
CA TYR A 75 14.60 16.51 10.36
C TYR A 75 14.72 17.96 10.86
N PHE A 76 13.59 18.66 11.09
CA PHE A 76 13.60 20.02 11.61
C PHE A 76 14.31 20.10 12.97
N SER A 77 14.07 19.15 13.87
CA SER A 77 14.72 19.15 15.19
C SER A 77 16.24 19.02 15.09
N VAL A 78 16.75 18.21 14.16
CA VAL A 78 18.18 18.00 13.95
C VAL A 78 18.81 19.25 13.31
N VAL A 79 18.19 19.78 12.26
CA VAL A 79 18.66 20.98 11.55
C VAL A 79 18.70 22.18 12.50
N LEU A 80 17.62 22.44 13.25
CA LEU A 80 17.55 23.56 14.20
C LEU A 80 18.60 23.42 15.31
N LYS A 81 18.84 22.22 15.84
CA LYS A 81 19.93 21.97 16.81
C LYS A 81 21.29 22.31 16.22
N LYS A 82 21.56 21.94 14.97
CA LYS A 82 22.83 22.21 14.30
C LYS A 82 23.03 23.70 14.03
N LEU A 83 21.99 24.38 13.54
CA LEU A 83 21.98 25.83 13.33
C LEU A 83 22.23 26.59 14.63
N LYS A 84 21.57 26.21 15.74
CA LYS A 84 21.79 26.83 17.05
C LYS A 84 23.24 26.68 17.53
N LYS A 85 23.85 25.50 17.33
CA LYS A 85 25.27 25.29 17.66
C LYS A 85 26.20 26.18 16.82
N LEU A 86 25.94 26.33 15.52
CA LEU A 86 26.73 27.19 14.63
C LEU A 86 26.61 28.66 15.03
N TRP A 87 25.40 29.13 15.31
CA TRP A 87 25.16 30.51 15.72
C TRP A 87 25.88 30.85 17.03
N ASN A 88 25.81 29.96 18.03
CA ASN A 88 26.55 30.13 19.29
C ASN A 88 28.09 30.21 19.09
N LYS A 89 28.64 29.45 18.13
CA LYS A 89 30.08 29.53 17.78
C LYS A 89 30.46 30.87 17.14
N ILE A 90 29.61 31.40 16.26
CA ILE A 90 29.86 32.70 15.62
C ILE A 90 29.88 33.81 16.67
N GLN A 91 28.92 33.82 17.59
CA GLN A 91 28.85 34.85 18.64
C GLN A 91 30.00 34.80 19.63
N THR A 92 30.53 33.62 19.94
CA THR A 92 31.68 33.47 20.85
C THR A 92 32.99 33.92 20.21
N ASN A 93 33.14 33.76 18.89
CA ASN A 93 34.32 34.24 18.16
C ASN A 93 34.33 35.76 17.93
N GLN A 94 33.17 36.44 17.96
CA GLN A 94 33.10 37.91 17.84
C GLN A 94 33.39 38.66 19.16
N LYS A 95 33.51 37.95 20.29
CA LYS A 95 33.80 38.52 21.62
C LYS A 95 35.26 38.33 22.07
N ARG A 96 36.11 37.77 21.21
CA ARG A 96 37.57 37.66 21.39
C ARG A 96 38.25 38.64 20.46
#